data_AF-A0A5K0V9V8-F1
#
_entry.id   AF-A0A5K0V9V8-F1
#
_cell.length_a   1.000
_cell.length_b   1.000
_cell.length_c   1.000
_cell.angle_alpha   90.00
_cell.angle_beta   90.00
_cell.angle_gamma   90.00
#
_symmetry.space_group_name_H-M   'P 1'
#
loop_
_entity.id
_entity.type
_entity.pdbx_description
1 polymer ?
#
loop_
_entity_poly.entity_id
_entity_poly.type
_entity_poly.pdbx_seq_one_letter_code
_entity_poly.pdbx_strand_id
1 'polypeptide(L)' 'CPTTIVPFFGDQYFWADRVHEKGVGPAPIPIFELSVERLSSAIKFMLDPE' A
#
# COMPACT_ATOMS: atom_id res chain seq x y z
N CYS A 1 -8.36 -6.21 -8.48
CA CYS A 1 -6.95 -6.47 -8.12
C CYS A 1 -6.51 -5.30 -7.23
N PRO A 2 -6.48 -5.48 -5.91
CA PRO A 2 -6.01 -4.43 -5.01
C PRO A 2 -4.54 -4.07 -5.35
N THR A 3 -4.03 -2.92 -4.91
CA THR A 3 -2.63 -2.50 -5.14
C THR A 3 -2.00 -1.95 -3.86
N THR A 4 -0.85 -2.49 -3.45
CA THR A 4 -0.03 -1.94 -2.38
C THR A 4 1.06 -1.05 -2.96
N ILE A 5 1.28 0.13 -2.39
CA ILE A 5 2.31 1.08 -2.84
C ILE A 5 3.27 1.39 -1.68
N VAL A 6 4.57 1.28 -1.96
CA VAL A 6 5.66 1.70 -1.08
C VAL A 6 6.29 2.95 -1.68
N PRO A 7 5.81 4.17 -1.37
CA PRO A 7 6.29 5.38 -2.02
C PRO A 7 7.73 5.70 -1.60
N PHE A 8 8.56 6.05 -2.59
CA PHE A 8 9.94 6.49 -2.42
C PHE A 8 10.07 7.99 -2.70
N PHE A 9 9.63 8.47 -3.88
CA PHE A 9 9.72 9.87 -4.28
C PHE A 9 8.64 10.27 -5.29
N GLY A 10 8.51 11.59 -5.50
CA GLY A 10 7.66 12.15 -6.56
C GLY A 10 6.17 11.96 -6.30
N ASP A 11 5.43 11.67 -7.36
CA ASP A 11 3.97 11.52 -7.34
C ASP A 11 3.49 10.20 -6.70
N GLN A 12 4.42 9.31 -6.33
CA GLN A 12 4.08 8.04 -5.71
C GLN A 12 3.26 8.21 -4.42
N TYR A 13 3.53 9.26 -3.62
CA TYR A 13 2.75 9.57 -2.42
C TYR A 13 1.31 9.92 -2.76
N PHE A 14 1.11 10.79 -3.75
CA PHE A 14 -0.22 11.18 -4.23
C PHE A 14 -1.01 9.97 -4.74
N TRP A 15 -0.38 9.11 -5.55
CA TRP A 15 -1.06 7.92 -6.07
C TRP A 15 -1.36 6.89 -4.99
N ALA A 16 -0.50 6.75 -3.99
CA ALA A 16 -0.74 5.86 -2.87
C ALA A 16 -1.94 6.30 -2.02
N ASP A 17 -2.04 7.60 -1.74
CA ASP A 17 -3.21 8.18 -1.06
C ASP A 17 -4.49 7.94 -1.88
N ARG A 18 -4.46 8.19 -3.20
CA ARG A 18 -5.61 7.96 -4.09
C ARG A 18 -6.06 6.50 -4.11
N VAL A 19 -5.13 5.55 -4.13
CA VAL A 19 -5.41 4.11 -4.10
C VAL A 19 -6.08 3.73 -2.78
N HIS A 20 -5.54 4.20 -1.65
CA HIS A 20 -6.09 3.91 -0.33
C HIS A 20 -7.48 4.53 -0.14
N GLU A 21 -7.66 5.82 -0.48
CA GLU A 21 -8.95 6.53 -0.37
C GLU A 21 -10.06 5.88 -1.21
N LYS A 22 -9.71 5.27 -2.35
CA LYS A 22 -10.66 4.56 -3.21
C LYS A 22 -10.97 3.14 -2.72
N GLY A 23 -10.32 2.67 -1.65
CA GLY A 23 -10.49 1.32 -1.12
C GLY A 23 -9.95 0.23 -2.06
N VAL A 24 -9.11 0.60 -3.04
CA VAL A 24 -8.53 -0.35 -4.01
C VAL A 24 -7.13 -0.80 -3.61
N GLY A 25 -6.76 -0.61 -2.34
CA GLY A 25 -5.48 -1.01 -1.76
C GLY A 25 -5.40 -0.68 -0.28
N PRO A 26 -4.45 -1.30 0.45
CA PRO A 26 -4.19 -0.97 1.85
C PRO A 26 -3.55 0.43 1.95
N ALA A 27 -3.39 0.91 3.19
CA ALA A 27 -2.66 2.16 3.44
C ALA A 27 -1.22 2.09 2.89
N PRO A 28 -0.67 3.20 2.38
CA PRO A 28 0.71 3.25 1.91
C PRO A 28 1.71 2.85 3.00
N ILE A 29 2.83 2.27 2.58
CA ILE A 29 3.98 2.00 3.46
C ILE A 29 5.12 2.90 3.01
N PRO A 30 5.34 4.08 3.63
CA PRO A 30 6.48 4.91 3.27
C PRO A 30 7.79 4.11 3.34
N ILE A 31 8.74 4.38 2.44
CA ILE A 31 9.98 3.59 2.36
C ILE A 31 10.74 3.47 3.69
N PHE A 32 10.75 4.53 4.50
CA PHE A 32 11.42 4.61 5.79
C PHE A 32 10.67 3.86 6.91
N GLU A 33 9.46 3.40 6.61
CA GLU A 33 8.58 2.63 7.48
C GLU A 33 8.46 1.17 7.02
N LEU A 34 9.09 0.80 5.89
CA LEU A 34 9.05 -0.53 5.34
C LEU A 34 9.67 -1.54 6.30
N SER A 35 8.88 -2.56 6.63
CA SER A 35 9.27 -3.67 7.50
C SER A 35 8.59 -4.96 7.03
N VAL A 36 9.12 -6.09 7.48
CA VAL A 36 8.56 -7.41 7.14
C VAL A 36 7.10 -7.49 7.58
N GLU A 37 6.79 -6.99 8.77
CA GLU A 37 5.46 -7.02 9.37
C GLU A 37 4.44 -6.23 8.54
N ARG A 38 4.82 -5.02 8.10
CA ARG A 38 3.94 -4.14 7.32
C ARG A 38 3.73 -4.66 5.91
N LEU A 39 4.80 -5.08 5.24
CA LEU A 39 4.70 -5.66 3.90
C LEU A 39 3.89 -6.96 3.93
N SER A 40 4.12 -7.83 4.92
CA SER A 40 3.36 -9.08 5.06
C SER A 40 1.87 -8.83 5.31
N SER A 41 1.53 -7.82 6.10
CA SER A 41 0.13 -7.44 6.35
C SER A 41 -0.55 -6.91 5.10
N ALA A 42 0.16 -6.08 4.32
CA ALA A 42 -0.34 -5.61 3.03
C ALA A 42 -0.54 -6.75 2.03
N ILE A 43 0.39 -7.71 1.95
CA ILE A 43 0.22 -8.91 1.11
C ILE A 43 -1.02 -9.71 1.54
N LYS A 44 -1.24 -9.91 2.85
CA LYS A 44 -2.43 -10.62 3.35
C LYS A 44 -3.72 -9.91 2.93
N PHE A 45 -3.79 -8.59 3.06
CA PHE A 45 -4.92 -7.80 2.56
C PHE A 45 -5.14 -8.01 1.06
N MET A 46 -4.06 -8.04 0.29
CA MET A 46 -4.13 -8.18 -1.17
C MET A 46 -4.58 -9.56 -1.66
N LEU A 47 -4.40 -10.58 -0.81
CA LEU A 47 -4.81 -11.96 -1.05
C LEU A 47 -6.21 -12.26 -0.48
N ASP A 48 -6.82 -11.31 0.23
CA ASP A 48 -8.18 -11.44 0.75
C ASP A 48 -9.17 -11.55 -0.43
N PRO A 49 -9.96 -12.63 -0.53
CA PRO A 49 -10.93 -12.80 -1.59
C PRO A 49 -12.20 -11.95 -1.44
N GLU A 50 -12.43 -11.35 -0.26
CA GLU A 50 -13.58 -10.47 0.01
C GLU A 50 -13.38 -9.02 -0.46
#